data_AF-A0A2D9A841-F1
#
_entry.id   AF-A0A2D9A841-F1
#
_cell.length_a   1.000
_cell.length_b   1.000
_cell.length_c   1.000
_cell.angle_alpha   90.00
_cell.angle_beta   90.00
_cell.angle_gamma   90.00
#
_symmetry.space_group_name_H-M   'P 1'
#
loop_
_entity.id
_entity.type
_entity.pdbx_description
1 polymer ?
#
loop_
_entity_poly.entity_id
_entity_poly.type
_entity_poly.pdbx_seq_one_letter_code
_entity_poly.pdbx_strand_id
1 'polypeptide(L)'
;MRLLTFLVGSLLLIIAVVVALLLTPELGDVGGKPHEQFSTMASGGSASARHANVLWLGGLFGAASLVFFVALMAFGARKGASLRGLGRPLAASLVVCLSFWVWLLVSYARTMDGGAVSFFLTLPEPSAIMLYGFFPVTILFNLLYVIGFKQWVLTEEDYQEYKRLITERRNRSA
;
A
#
# COMPACT_ATOMS: atom_id res chain seq x y z
N MET A 1 12.98 3.84 19.28
CA MET A 1 12.22 5.11 19.17
C MET A 1 11.96 5.52 17.72
N ARG A 2 12.98 5.68 16.86
CA ARG A 2 12.82 6.14 15.46
C ARG A 2 11.75 5.40 14.63
N LEU A 3 11.70 4.06 14.66
CA LEU A 3 10.69 3.28 13.92
C LEU A 3 9.27 3.48 14.46
N LEU A 4 9.12 3.63 15.78
CA LEU A 4 7.80 3.87 16.38
C LEU A 4 7.30 5.26 16.00
N THR A 5 8.17 6.27 16.03
CA THR A 5 7.86 7.62 15.56
C THR A 5 7.47 7.61 14.08
N PHE A 6 8.15 6.83 13.25
CA PHE A 6 7.81 6.68 11.83
C PHE A 6 6.43 6.03 11.62
N LEU A 7 6.13 4.97 12.37
CA LEU A 7 4.83 4.29 12.33
C LEU A 7 3.70 5.21 12.78
N VAL A 8 3.87 5.91 13.91
CA VAL A 8 2.87 6.87 14.40
C VAL A 8 2.73 8.05 13.45
N GLY A 9 3.85 8.58 12.93
CA GLY A 9 3.85 9.69 11.98
C GLY A 9 3.12 9.36 10.67
N SER A 10 3.33 8.17 10.12
CA SER A 10 2.62 7.71 8.91
C SER A 10 1.12 7.48 9.17
N LEU A 11 0.74 6.97 10.35
CA LEU A 11 -0.66 6.86 10.75
C LEU A 11 -1.33 8.25 10.87
N LEU A 12 -0.66 9.20 11.53
CA LEU A 12 -1.17 10.56 11.67
C LEU A 12 -1.30 11.25 10.31
N LEU A 13 -0.38 11.00 9.38
CA LEU A 13 -0.50 11.48 8.00
C LEU A 13 -1.74 10.89 7.31
N ILE A 14 -1.99 9.58 7.42
CA ILE A 14 -3.19 8.96 6.85
C ILE A 14 -4.45 9.61 7.44
N ILE A 15 -4.52 9.79 8.76
CA ILE A 15 -5.66 10.44 9.42
C ILE A 15 -5.85 11.86 8.90
N ALA A 16 -4.78 12.65 8.80
CA ALA A 16 -4.85 14.02 8.29
C ALA A 16 -5.37 14.07 6.84
N VAL A 17 -4.94 13.13 5.99
CA VAL A 17 -5.42 13.03 4.60
C VAL A 17 -6.88 12.61 4.54
N VAL A 18 -7.32 11.67 5.38
CA VAL A 18 -8.73 11.27 5.48
C VAL A 18 -9.59 12.44 5.94
N VAL A 19 -9.16 13.19 6.96
CA VAL A 19 -9.87 14.41 7.40
C VAL A 19 -9.94 15.42 6.27
N ALA A 20 -8.84 15.66 5.53
CA ALA A 20 -8.86 16.55 4.38
C ALA A 20 -9.84 16.09 3.29
N LEU A 21 -9.90 14.78 2.99
CA LEU A 21 -10.87 14.21 2.05
C LEU A 21 -12.31 14.38 2.52
N LEU A 22 -12.60 14.19 3.81
CA LEU A 22 -13.95 14.39 4.38
C LEU A 22 -14.39 15.86 4.34
N LEU A 23 -13.44 16.80 4.30
CA LEU A 23 -13.72 18.23 4.15
C LEU A 23 -13.85 18.66 2.68
N THR A 24 -13.56 17.77 1.71
CA THR A 24 -13.79 18.09 0.30
C THR A 24 -15.29 18.02 -0.01
N PRO A 25 -15.85 19.05 -0.68
CA PRO A 25 -17.26 19.04 -1.03
C PRO A 25 -17.61 17.83 -1.91
N GLU A 26 -18.68 17.13 -1.57
CA GLU A 26 -19.26 16.13 -2.46
C GLU A 26 -19.83 16.84 -3.69
N LEU A 27 -19.56 16.27 -4.87
CA LEU A 27 -20.21 16.74 -6.10
C LEU A 27 -21.67 16.30 -6.07
N GLY A 28 -22.60 17.16 -6.48
CA GLY A 28 -24.05 16.87 -6.40
C GLY A 28 -24.52 15.63 -7.19
N ASP A 29 -23.64 15.02 -7.99
CA ASP A 29 -23.97 13.96 -8.95
C ASP A 29 -23.34 12.60 -8.60
N VAL A 30 -23.02 12.34 -7.32
CA VAL A 30 -22.37 11.08 -6.89
C VAL A 30 -23.21 9.84 -7.22
N GLY A 31 -24.53 9.99 -7.33
CA GLY A 31 -25.48 8.91 -7.68
C GLY A 31 -25.50 8.52 -9.17
N GLY A 32 -24.72 9.20 -10.00
CA GLY A 32 -24.69 8.97 -11.46
C GLY A 32 -25.71 9.81 -12.22
N LYS A 33 -25.31 10.26 -13.41
CA LYS A 33 -26.14 11.00 -14.37
C LYS A 33 -26.66 10.06 -15.46
N PRO A 34 -27.80 10.32 -16.10
CA PRO A 34 -28.17 9.63 -17.32
C PRO A 34 -27.06 9.75 -18.38
N HIS A 35 -26.69 8.65 -19.02
CA HIS A 35 -25.72 8.65 -20.12
C HIS A 35 -26.32 9.37 -21.34
N GLU A 36 -25.55 10.27 -21.98
CA GLU A 36 -26.05 11.13 -23.06
C GLU A 36 -26.69 10.36 -24.23
N GLN A 37 -26.17 9.18 -24.53
CA GLN A 37 -26.65 8.32 -25.63
C GLN A 37 -27.57 7.17 -25.18
N PHE A 38 -27.53 6.78 -23.90
CA PHE A 38 -28.19 5.56 -23.42
C PHE A 38 -28.90 5.85 -22.10
N SER A 39 -30.17 6.26 -22.16
CA SER A 39 -30.95 6.71 -20.99
C SER A 39 -31.13 5.67 -19.90
N THR A 40 -30.95 4.38 -20.21
CA THR A 40 -30.97 3.27 -19.24
C THR A 40 -29.65 3.07 -18.50
N MET A 41 -28.59 3.81 -18.85
CA MET A 41 -27.26 3.68 -18.26
C MET A 41 -26.94 4.91 -17.40
N ALA A 42 -26.44 4.66 -16.19
CA ALA A 42 -25.87 5.70 -15.34
C ALA A 42 -24.40 5.92 -15.72
N SER A 43 -24.05 7.18 -15.98
CA SER A 43 -22.70 7.66 -16.21
C SER A 43 -22.21 8.42 -14.98
N GLY A 44 -20.94 8.23 -14.63
CA GLY A 44 -20.32 9.08 -13.61
C GLY A 44 -20.12 10.53 -14.04
N GLY A 45 -20.38 10.88 -15.31
CA GLY A 45 -20.06 12.18 -15.88
C GLY A 45 -18.55 12.38 -16.12
N SER A 46 -18.10 13.63 -16.17
CA SER A 46 -16.69 14.00 -16.39
C SER A 46 -15.78 13.49 -15.25
N ALA A 47 -14.74 12.74 -15.61
CA ALA A 47 -13.77 12.23 -14.63
C ALA A 47 -12.91 13.37 -14.06
N SER A 48 -12.51 14.36 -14.85
CA SER A 48 -11.78 15.53 -14.36
C SER A 48 -12.58 16.32 -13.33
N ALA A 49 -13.88 16.54 -13.56
CA ALA A 49 -14.75 17.20 -12.59
C ALA A 49 -14.81 16.40 -11.28
N ARG A 50 -14.97 15.06 -11.37
CA ARG A 50 -14.98 14.17 -10.19
C ARG A 50 -13.69 14.20 -9.39
N HIS A 51 -12.56 14.34 -10.07
CA HIS A 51 -11.24 14.18 -9.49
C HIS A 51 -10.51 15.49 -9.19
N ALA A 52 -11.09 16.64 -9.54
CA ALA A 52 -10.44 17.96 -9.49
C ALA A 52 -9.76 18.25 -8.14
N ASN A 53 -10.44 17.92 -7.03
CA ASN A 53 -9.96 18.20 -5.68
C ASN A 53 -9.52 16.96 -4.89
N VAL A 54 -9.77 15.75 -5.40
CA VAL A 54 -9.57 14.50 -4.65
C VAL A 54 -8.49 13.61 -5.24
N LEU A 55 -8.05 13.83 -6.49
CA LEU A 55 -7.08 12.94 -7.15
C LEU A 55 -5.77 12.83 -6.37
N TRP A 56 -5.15 13.98 -6.08
CA TRP A 56 -3.85 14.01 -5.43
C TRP A 56 -3.93 13.70 -3.94
N LEU A 57 -5.05 14.05 -3.28
CA LEU A 57 -5.31 13.63 -1.90
C LEU A 57 -5.51 12.12 -1.80
N GLY A 58 -6.27 11.52 -2.71
CA GLY A 58 -6.40 10.06 -2.82
C GLY A 58 -5.09 9.38 -3.20
N GLY A 59 -4.29 9.99 -4.08
CA GLY A 59 -2.94 9.57 -4.41
C GLY A 59 -2.01 9.56 -3.19
N LEU A 60 -2.04 10.62 -2.40
CA LEU A 60 -1.28 10.74 -1.15
C LEU A 60 -1.76 9.73 -0.10
N PHE A 61 -3.07 9.50 0.01
CA PHE A 61 -3.65 8.47 0.87
C PHE A 61 -3.08 7.08 0.54
N GLY A 62 -3.07 6.69 -0.73
CA GLY A 62 -2.53 5.40 -1.15
C GLY A 62 -1.01 5.30 -0.91
N ALA A 63 -0.24 6.36 -1.20
CA ALA A 63 1.19 6.38 -0.92
C ALA A 63 1.50 6.28 0.58
N ALA A 64 0.78 7.03 1.42
CA ALA A 64 0.91 6.99 2.87
C ALA A 64 0.52 5.60 3.43
N SER A 65 -0.51 4.97 2.86
CA SER A 65 -0.93 3.61 3.21
C SER A 65 0.15 2.57 2.92
N LEU A 66 0.85 2.67 1.78
CA LEU A 66 1.98 1.80 1.45
C LEU A 66 3.16 1.98 2.40
N VAL A 67 3.49 3.23 2.73
CA VAL A 67 4.53 3.54 3.71
C VAL A 67 4.17 2.96 5.09
N PHE A 68 2.92 3.13 5.52
CA PHE A 68 2.43 2.60 6.78
C PHE A 68 2.45 1.07 6.82
N PHE A 69 2.04 0.41 5.73
CA PHE A 69 2.13 -1.05 5.60
C PHE A 69 3.56 -1.57 5.77
N VAL A 70 4.54 -0.94 5.11
CA VAL A 70 5.95 -1.32 5.26
C VAL A 70 6.48 -1.00 6.66
N ALA A 71 6.04 0.09 7.28
CA ALA A 71 6.35 0.41 8.67
C ALA A 71 5.83 -0.66 9.64
N LEU A 72 4.62 -1.17 9.43
CA LEU A 72 4.03 -2.26 10.21
C LEU A 72 4.84 -3.56 10.07
N MET A 73 5.21 -3.94 8.84
CA MET A 73 6.06 -5.12 8.63
C MET A 73 7.42 -4.98 9.32
N ALA A 74 8.07 -3.83 9.17
CA ALA A 74 9.33 -3.55 9.85
C ALA A 74 9.16 -3.61 11.38
N PHE A 75 8.07 -3.07 11.91
CA PHE A 75 7.78 -3.11 13.34
C PHE A 75 7.57 -4.53 13.85
N GLY A 76 6.78 -5.35 13.14
CA GLY A 76 6.50 -6.74 13.49
C GLY A 76 7.72 -7.66 13.41
N ALA A 77 8.63 -7.41 12.47
CA ALA A 77 9.87 -8.19 12.33
C ALA A 77 11.02 -7.68 13.22
N ARG A 78 10.85 -6.56 13.93
CA ARG A 78 11.92 -5.99 14.75
C ARG A 78 12.13 -6.80 16.03
N LYS A 79 13.38 -7.15 16.31
CA LYS A 79 13.81 -7.67 17.62
C LYS A 79 14.73 -6.67 18.32
N GLY A 80 14.25 -6.14 19.45
CA GLY A 80 14.91 -5.05 20.15
C GLY A 80 15.06 -3.82 19.26
N ALA A 81 16.30 -3.41 18.99
CA ALA A 81 16.63 -2.25 18.14
C ALA A 81 16.96 -2.60 16.68
N SER A 82 17.03 -3.90 16.31
CA SER A 82 17.54 -4.34 15.01
C SER A 82 16.46 -4.96 14.12
N LEU A 83 16.58 -4.72 12.81
CA LEU A 83 15.81 -5.38 11.75
C LEU A 83 16.58 -6.54 11.10
N ARG A 84 17.75 -6.93 11.64
CA ARG A 84 18.56 -8.07 11.16
C ARG A 84 18.84 -8.07 9.63
N GLY A 85 18.95 -6.89 9.03
CA GLY A 85 19.18 -6.73 7.59
C GLY A 85 17.93 -6.60 6.72
N LEU A 86 16.72 -6.83 7.25
CA LEU A 86 15.44 -6.70 6.54
C LEU A 86 15.12 -5.25 6.10
N GLY A 87 15.74 -4.25 6.73
CA GLY A 87 15.47 -2.84 6.43
C GLY A 87 15.74 -2.46 4.96
N ARG A 88 16.84 -2.95 4.38
CA ARG A 88 17.20 -2.68 2.97
C ARG A 88 16.22 -3.30 1.97
N PRO A 89 15.89 -4.62 2.03
CA PRO A 89 14.93 -5.21 1.11
C PRO A 89 13.51 -4.64 1.28
N LEU A 90 13.08 -4.28 2.50
CA LEU A 90 11.81 -3.58 2.70
C LEU A 90 11.80 -2.20 2.04
N ALA A 91 12.86 -1.41 2.21
CA ALA A 91 12.98 -0.10 1.58
C ALA A 91 13.00 -0.22 0.05
N ALA A 92 13.74 -1.18 -0.51
CA ALA A 92 13.76 -1.44 -1.95
C ALA A 92 12.37 -1.81 -2.48
N SER A 93 11.66 -2.70 -1.77
CA SER A 93 10.30 -3.11 -2.15
C SER A 93 9.30 -1.95 -2.07
N LEU A 94 9.43 -1.10 -1.04
CA LEU A 94 8.62 0.12 -0.91
C LEU A 94 8.85 1.08 -2.08
N VAL A 95 10.10 1.30 -2.48
CA VAL A 95 10.43 2.16 -3.64
C VAL A 95 9.76 1.62 -4.89
N VAL A 96 9.88 0.31 -5.16
CA VAL A 96 9.22 -0.33 -6.32
C VAL A 96 7.70 -0.15 -6.25
N CYS A 97 7.07 -0.39 -5.09
CA CYS A 97 5.63 -0.18 -4.91
C CYS A 97 5.21 1.26 -5.21
N LEU A 98 5.93 2.23 -4.63
CA LEU A 98 5.64 3.64 -4.81
C LEU A 98 5.83 4.08 -6.26
N SER A 99 6.84 3.56 -6.96
CA SER A 99 7.02 3.82 -8.38
C SER A 99 5.82 3.35 -9.22
N PHE A 100 5.33 2.14 -8.99
CA PHE A 100 4.12 1.64 -9.67
C PHE A 100 2.87 2.41 -9.27
N TRP A 101 2.73 2.80 -8.00
CA TRP A 101 1.61 3.62 -7.52
C TRP A 101 1.58 5.01 -8.18
N VAL A 102 2.73 5.69 -8.24
CA VAL A 102 2.85 7.00 -8.88
C VAL A 102 2.62 6.86 -10.39
N TRP A 103 3.16 5.82 -11.03
CA TRP A 103 2.93 5.57 -12.45
C TRP A 103 1.44 5.34 -12.74
N LEU A 104 0.76 4.52 -11.93
CA LEU A 104 -0.68 4.31 -12.00
C LEU A 104 -1.45 5.63 -11.88
N LEU A 105 -1.13 6.44 -10.87
CA LEU A 105 -1.81 7.70 -10.60
C LEU A 105 -1.65 8.71 -11.75
N VAL A 106 -0.44 8.84 -12.30
CA VAL A 106 -0.14 9.72 -13.42
C VAL A 106 -0.79 9.22 -14.71
N SER A 107 -0.74 7.91 -14.98
CA SER A 107 -1.40 7.31 -16.14
C SER A 107 -2.92 7.53 -16.05
N TYR A 108 -3.51 7.30 -14.88
CA TYR A 108 -4.93 7.55 -14.64
C TYR A 108 -5.30 9.02 -14.90
N ALA A 109 -4.52 9.96 -14.33
CA ALA A 109 -4.72 11.41 -14.54
C ALA A 109 -4.72 11.81 -16.03
N ARG A 110 -3.82 11.22 -16.83
CA ARG A 110 -3.73 11.50 -18.28
C ARG A 110 -4.94 10.99 -19.08
N THR A 111 -5.59 9.94 -18.60
CA THR A 111 -6.73 9.31 -19.29
C THR A 111 -8.10 9.90 -18.92
N MET A 112 -8.19 10.81 -17.94
CA MET A 112 -9.47 11.29 -17.39
C MET A 112 -10.37 12.05 -18.39
N ASP A 113 -9.80 12.72 -19.39
CA ASP A 113 -10.55 13.59 -20.31
C ASP A 113 -10.53 13.09 -21.76
N GLY A 114 -10.60 11.76 -21.96
CA GLY A 114 -10.59 11.19 -23.31
C GLY A 114 -9.21 11.23 -23.97
N GLY A 115 -8.15 11.36 -23.17
CA GLY A 115 -6.78 11.15 -23.62
C GLY A 115 -6.63 9.77 -24.27
N ALA A 116 -5.75 9.65 -25.26
CA ALA A 116 -5.53 8.41 -26.00
C ALA A 116 -5.29 7.24 -25.02
N VAL A 117 -6.22 6.27 -25.02
CA VAL A 117 -6.10 5.09 -24.17
C VAL A 117 -5.19 4.11 -24.87
N SER A 118 -3.95 4.01 -24.39
CA SER A 118 -3.05 2.92 -24.80
C SER A 118 -3.53 1.62 -24.15
N PHE A 119 -3.52 0.54 -24.92
CA PHE A 119 -3.85 -0.79 -24.44
C PHE A 119 -2.59 -1.64 -24.33
N PHE A 120 -2.48 -2.38 -23.23
CA PHE A 120 -1.45 -3.39 -23.03
C PHE A 120 -2.10 -4.71 -22.63
N LEU A 121 -1.83 -5.78 -23.39
CA LEU A 121 -2.44 -7.10 -23.20
C LEU A 121 -3.96 -7.01 -22.88
N THR A 122 -4.68 -6.26 -23.72
CA THR A 122 -6.13 -5.99 -23.67
C THR A 122 -6.66 -5.03 -22.61
N LEU A 123 -5.81 -4.48 -21.73
CA LEU A 123 -6.26 -3.53 -20.69
C LEU A 123 -5.81 -2.09 -21.00
N PRO A 124 -6.65 -1.08 -20.68
CA PRO A 124 -6.21 0.31 -20.62
C PRO A 124 -4.96 0.45 -19.74
N GLU A 125 -4.04 1.35 -20.10
CA GLU A 125 -2.76 1.53 -19.41
C GLU A 125 -2.89 1.59 -17.87
N PRO A 126 -3.80 2.38 -17.24
CA PRO A 126 -3.92 2.38 -15.78
C PRO A 126 -4.31 0.99 -15.22
N SER A 127 -5.26 0.30 -15.86
CA SER A 127 -5.68 -1.03 -15.45
C SER A 127 -4.56 -2.06 -15.63
N ALA A 128 -3.77 -1.95 -16.70
CA ALA A 128 -2.62 -2.80 -16.96
C ALA A 128 -1.51 -2.58 -15.91
N ILE A 129 -1.22 -1.32 -15.54
CA ILE A 129 -0.24 -1.00 -14.47
C ILE A 129 -0.71 -1.60 -13.14
N MET A 130 -2.00 -1.48 -12.82
CA MET A 130 -2.54 -2.03 -11.59
C MET A 130 -2.45 -3.57 -11.56
N LEU A 131 -2.88 -4.25 -12.62
CA LEU A 131 -2.96 -5.71 -12.66
C LEU A 131 -1.60 -6.39 -12.90
N TYR A 132 -0.78 -5.86 -13.82
CA TYR A 132 0.48 -6.50 -14.21
C TYR A 132 1.70 -5.88 -13.53
N GLY A 133 1.61 -4.64 -13.07
CA GLY A 133 2.67 -3.97 -12.33
C GLY A 133 2.48 -4.10 -10.83
N PHE A 134 1.46 -3.44 -10.29
CA PHE A 134 1.27 -3.29 -8.85
C PHE A 134 0.93 -4.60 -8.14
N PHE A 135 0.05 -5.43 -8.73
CA PHE A 135 -0.36 -6.69 -8.11
C PHE A 135 0.82 -7.68 -7.91
N PRO A 136 1.69 -7.97 -8.90
CA PRO A 136 2.86 -8.81 -8.67
C PRO A 136 3.84 -8.25 -7.63
N VAL A 137 3.92 -6.93 -7.45
CA VAL A 137 4.77 -6.35 -6.39
C VAL A 137 4.26 -6.73 -4.99
N THR A 138 2.97 -7.00 -4.81
CA THR A 138 2.47 -7.54 -3.53
C THR A 138 3.02 -8.94 -3.22
N ILE A 139 3.33 -9.73 -4.25
CA ILE A 139 3.97 -11.05 -4.12
C ILE A 139 5.41 -10.90 -3.63
N LEU A 140 6.10 -9.80 -3.97
CA LEU A 140 7.47 -9.52 -3.51
C LEU A 140 7.58 -9.54 -1.99
N PHE A 141 6.60 -8.95 -1.27
CA PHE A 141 6.60 -8.95 0.19
C PHE A 141 6.41 -10.35 0.77
N ASN A 142 5.57 -11.19 0.13
CA ASN A 142 5.41 -12.58 0.51
C ASN A 142 6.71 -13.38 0.28
N LEU A 143 7.38 -13.16 -0.85
CA LEU A 143 8.67 -13.80 -1.12
C LEU A 143 9.75 -13.37 -0.12
N LEU A 144 9.82 -12.08 0.21
CA LEU A 144 10.71 -11.60 1.27
C LEU A 144 10.43 -12.29 2.60
N TYR A 145 9.15 -12.47 2.96
CA TYR A 145 8.79 -13.18 4.17
C TYR A 145 9.24 -14.64 4.13
N VAL A 146 8.91 -15.39 3.07
CA VAL A 146 9.23 -16.82 2.97
C VAL A 146 10.73 -17.08 2.94
N ILE A 147 11.46 -16.35 2.09
CA ILE A 147 12.90 -16.55 1.89
C ILE A 147 13.67 -16.07 3.13
N GLY A 148 13.27 -14.93 3.69
CA GLY A 148 13.93 -14.29 4.81
C GLY A 148 13.47 -14.76 6.19
N PHE A 149 12.49 -15.66 6.27
CA PHE A 149 11.85 -16.05 7.53
C PHE A 149 12.86 -16.47 8.60
N LYS A 150 13.78 -17.37 8.23
CA LYS A 150 14.82 -17.89 9.14
C LYS A 150 15.92 -16.88 9.48
N GLN A 151 16.02 -15.78 8.75
CA GLN A 151 17.04 -14.76 8.96
C GLN A 151 16.51 -13.58 9.77
N TRP A 152 15.24 -13.23 9.56
CA TRP A 152 14.67 -11.98 10.08
C TRP A 152 13.57 -12.21 11.11
N VAL A 153 12.72 -13.23 10.93
CA VAL A 153 11.51 -13.42 11.74
C VAL A 153 11.74 -14.40 12.89
N LEU A 154 12.12 -15.64 12.57
CA LEU A 154 12.41 -16.69 13.55
C LEU A 154 13.78 -17.27 13.25
N THR A 155 14.81 -16.71 13.87
CA THR A 155 16.17 -17.23 13.68
C THR A 155 16.40 -18.49 14.48
N GLU A 156 17.47 -19.21 14.13
CA GLU A 156 17.87 -20.41 14.86
C GLU A 156 18.13 -20.08 16.32
N GLU A 157 18.76 -18.93 16.63
CA GLU A 157 19.00 -18.52 18.02
C GLU A 157 17.69 -18.31 18.79
N ASP A 158 16.69 -17.71 18.13
CA ASP A 158 15.38 -17.50 18.74
C ASP A 158 14.68 -18.84 19.05
N TYR A 159 14.85 -19.82 18.16
CA TYR A 159 14.25 -21.14 18.32
C TYR A 159 14.95 -21.96 19.42
N GLN A 160 16.27 -21.87 19.52
CA GLN A 160 17.03 -22.51 20.60
C GLN A 160 16.73 -21.90 21.96
N GLU A 161 16.61 -20.57 22.03
CA GLU A 161 16.20 -19.88 23.24
C GLU A 161 14.80 -20.30 23.69
N TYR A 162 13.86 -20.40 22.75
CA TYR A 162 12.53 -20.92 23.03
C TYR A 162 12.56 -22.35 23.62
N LYS A 163 13.36 -23.26 23.05
CA LYS A 163 13.53 -24.63 23.56
C LYS A 163 14.10 -24.65 24.97
N ARG A 164 15.08 -23.78 25.25
CA ARG A 164 15.68 -23.65 26.58
C ARG A 164 14.64 -23.24 27.62
N LEU A 165 13.87 -22.19 27.33
CA LEU A 165 12.82 -21.68 28.22
C LEU A 165 11.72 -22.72 28.51
N ILE A 166 11.33 -23.52 27.51
CA ILE A 166 10.37 -24.61 27.72
C ILE A 166 10.93 -25.69 28.64
N THR A 167 12.18 -26.08 28.44
CA THR A 167 12.83 -27.12 29.25
C THR A 167 12.98 -26.67 30.71
N GLU A 168 13.43 -25.44 30.93
CA GLU A 168 13.51 -24.83 32.27
C GLU A 168 12.15 -24.79 32.96
N ARG A 169 11.10 -24.40 32.23
CA ARG A 169 9.73 -24.36 32.77
C ARG A 169 9.24 -25.75 33.15
N ARG A 170 9.48 -26.76 32.31
CA ARG A 170 9.09 -28.15 32.57
C ARG A 170 9.78 -28.70 33.81
N ASN A 171 11.08 -28.44 33.97
CA ASN A 171 11.85 -28.89 35.14
C ASN A 171 11.46 -28.19 36.45
N ARG A 172 10.86 -26.98 36.40
CA ARG A 172 10.30 -26.30 37.59
C ARG A 172 8.91 -26.77 37.99
N SER A 173 8.18 -27.43 37.08
CA SER A 173 6.82 -27.93 37.31
C SER A 173 6.77 -29.44 37.61
N ALA A 174 7.91 -30.12 37.55
CA ALA A 174 8.12 -31.50 37.99
C ALA A 174 8.73 -31.50 39.39
#